data_AF-A0A1A7WVV1-F1
#
_entry.id   AF-A0A1A7WVV1-F1
#
_cell.length_a   1.000
_cell.length_b   1.000
_cell.length_c   1.000
_cell.angle_alpha   90.00
_cell.angle_beta   90.00
_cell.angle_gamma   90.00
#
_symmetry.space_group_name_H-M   'P 1'
#
loop_
_entity.id
_entity.type
_entity.pdbx_description
1 polymer ?
#
loop_
_entity_poly.entity_id
_entity_poly.type
_entity_poly.pdbx_seq_one_letter_code
_entity_poly.pdbx_strand_id
1 'polypeptide(L)' 'KQRASVAFTKLLTAMEMLGFSASEQKAIWHVLAGIYHLGAAGACKVGRRQFVNFDSAQTASSVLGCE' A
#
# COMPACT_ATOMS: atom_id res chain seq x y z
N LYS A 1 -14.73 8.49 -9.76
CA LYS A 1 -14.22 7.10 -9.88
C LYS A 1 -13.74 6.78 -11.30
N GLN A 2 -14.56 6.97 -12.35
CA GLN A 2 -14.19 6.63 -13.74
C GLN A 2 -12.89 7.29 -14.26
N ARG A 3 -12.64 8.57 -13.96
CA ARG A 3 -11.39 9.24 -14.36
C ARG A 3 -10.13 8.61 -13.73
N ALA A 4 -10.21 8.20 -12.47
CA ALA A 4 -9.10 7.55 -11.77
C ALA A 4 -8.82 6.16 -12.36
N SER A 5 -9.87 5.41 -12.69
CA SER A 5 -9.73 4.12 -13.38
C SER A 5 -9.03 4.27 -14.73
N VAL A 6 -9.42 5.27 -15.54
CA VAL A 6 -8.76 5.55 -16.82
C VAL A 6 -7.28 5.93 -16.63
N ALA A 7 -6.97 6.78 -15.66
CA ALA A 7 -5.59 7.15 -15.37
C ALA A 7 -4.75 5.94 -14.88
N PHE A 8 -5.35 5.07 -14.07
CA PHE A 8 -4.69 3.87 -13.59
C PHE A 8 -4.40 2.89 -14.74
N THR A 9 -5.34 2.68 -15.66
CA THR A 9 -5.07 1.87 -16.87
C THR A 9 -3.90 2.43 -17.68
N LYS A 10 -3.82 3.76 -17.86
CA LYS A 10 -2.68 4.38 -18.56
C LYS A 10 -1.35 4.14 -17.84
N LEU A 11 -1.34 4.16 -16.50
CA LEU A 11 -0.17 3.84 -15.70
C LEU A 11 0.27 2.38 -15.91
N LEU A 12 -0.67 1.43 -15.87
CA LEU A 12 -0.36 0.01 -16.11
C LEU A 12 0.27 -0.21 -17.49
N THR A 13 -0.30 0.39 -18.53
CA THR A 13 0.27 0.33 -19.89
C THR A 13 1.67 0.94 -19.95
N ALA A 14 1.89 2.08 -19.28
CA ALA A 14 3.22 2.69 -19.23
C ALA A 14 4.25 1.81 -18.52
N MET A 15 3.87 1.14 -17.42
CA MET A 15 4.75 0.22 -16.71
C MET A 15 5.11 -1.00 -17.56
N GLU A 16 4.16 -1.56 -18.30
CA GLU A 16 4.42 -2.65 -19.25
C GLU A 16 5.39 -2.22 -20.36
N MET A 17 5.19 -1.03 -20.95
CA MET A 17 6.09 -0.47 -21.96
C MET A 17 7.52 -0.24 -21.44
N LEU A 18 7.67 0.03 -20.15
CA LEU A 18 8.97 0.16 -19.47
C LEU A 18 9.56 -1.18 -19.03
N GLY A 19 8.89 -2.31 -19.30
CA GLY A 19 9.38 -3.65 -19.02
C GLY A 19 9.12 -4.15 -17.60
N PHE A 20 8.21 -3.53 -16.84
CA PHE A 20 7.87 -4.01 -15.50
C PHE A 20 7.08 -5.31 -15.59
N SER A 21 7.59 -6.36 -14.96
CA SER A 21 6.87 -7.61 -14.77
C SER A 21 5.62 -7.43 -13.90
N ALA A 22 4.64 -8.32 -14.04
CA ALA A 22 3.45 -8.32 -13.18
C ALA A 22 3.81 -8.43 -11.69
N SER A 23 4.88 -9.17 -11.35
CA SER A 23 5.40 -9.28 -9.98
C SER A 23 5.95 -7.95 -9.45
N GLU A 24 6.68 -7.19 -10.25
CA GLU A 24 7.21 -5.88 -9.85
C GLU A 24 6.08 -4.86 -9.68
N GLN A 25 5.11 -4.84 -10.61
CA GLN A 25 3.90 -4.02 -10.45
C GLN A 25 3.18 -4.37 -9.15
N LYS A 26 2.97 -5.66 -8.86
CA LYS A 26 2.34 -6.12 -7.63
C LYS A 26 3.14 -5.69 -6.40
N ALA A 27 4.47 -5.79 -6.41
CA ALA A 27 5.33 -5.37 -5.31
C ALA A 27 5.16 -3.86 -5.01
N ILE A 28 5.09 -3.02 -6.05
CA ILE A 28 4.81 -1.58 -5.91
C ILE A 28 3.45 -1.35 -5.24
N TRP A 29 2.41 -2.09 -5.65
CA TRP A 29 1.08 -1.99 -5.03
C TRP A 29 1.07 -2.40 -3.56
N HIS A 30 1.83 -3.42 -3.17
CA HIS A 30 1.98 -3.79 -1.75
C HIS A 30 2.67 -2.70 -0.94
N VAL A 31 3.72 -2.05 -1.48
CA VAL A 31 4.37 -0.91 -0.81
C VAL A 31 3.39 0.24 -0.61
N LEU A 32 2.62 0.59 -1.64
CA LEU A 32 1.59 1.64 -1.52
C LEU A 32 0.49 1.27 -0.53
N ALA A 33 0.04 0.01 -0.52
CA ALA A 33 -0.93 -0.50 0.44
C ALA A 33 -0.40 -0.44 1.88
N GLY A 34 0.87 -0.82 2.10
CA GLY A 34 1.53 -0.71 3.39
C GLY A 34 1.58 0.72 3.91
N ILE A 35 1.98 1.68 3.07
CA ILE A 35 2.00 3.11 3.43
C ILE A 35 0.59 3.60 3.79
N TYR A 36 -0.41 3.25 2.97
CA TYR A 36 -1.81 3.62 3.23
C TYR A 36 -2.30 3.08 4.58
N HIS A 37 -2.08 1.79 4.84
CA HIS A 37 -2.53 1.14 6.07
C HIS A 37 -1.77 1.63 7.32
N LEU A 38 -0.48 1.95 7.21
CA LEU A 38 0.26 2.60 8.30
C LEU A 38 -0.29 4.00 8.61
N GLY A 39 -0.62 4.78 7.57
CA GLY A 39 -1.27 6.08 7.74
C GLY A 39 -2.62 5.97 8.44
N ALA A 40 -3.45 4.99 8.04
CA ALA A 40 -4.74 4.71 8.66
C ALA A 40 -4.62 4.14 10.08
N ALA A 41 -3.56 3.38 10.37
CA ALA A 41 -3.29 2.86 11.71
C ALA A 41 -3.08 3.98 12.73
N GLY A 42 -2.43 5.07 12.31
CA GLY A 42 -2.10 6.21 13.17
C GLY A 42 -1.17 5.83 14.33
N ALA A 43 -0.64 6.80 15.06
CA ALA A 43 0.21 6.53 16.22
C ALA A 43 -0.23 7.37 17.42
N CYS A 44 -0.21 6.78 18.61
CA CYS A 44 -0.42 7.50 19.86
C CYS A 44 0.62 7.14 20.91
N LYS A 45 0.79 8.01 21.90
CA LYS A 45 1.61 7.76 23.08
C LYS A 45 0.74 7.96 24.32
N VAL A 46 0.22 6.86 24.84
CA VAL A 46 -0.53 6.83 26.11
C VAL A 46 0.15 5.79 27.00
N GLY A 47 1.05 6.26 27.86
CA GLY A 47 2.02 5.41 28.56
C GLY A 47 3.12 4.91 27.62
N ARG A 48 2.77 4.00 26.69
CA ARG A 48 3.66 3.45 25.66
C ARG A 48 3.26 3.92 24.25
N ARG A 49 4.20 3.80 23.31
CA ARG A 49 3.95 4.06 21.87
C ARG A 49 3.19 2.87 21.29
N GLN A 50 2.09 3.15 20.59
CA GLN A 50 1.27 2.12 19.95
C GLN A 50 0.48 2.69 18.76
N PHE A 51 -0.01 1.80 17.89
CA PHE A 51 -0.97 2.16 16.85
C PHE A 51 -2.35 2.44 17.47
N VAL A 52 -3.11 3.34 16.83
CA VAL A 52 -4.49 3.63 17.25
C VAL A 52 -5.44 2.56 16.70
N ASN A 53 -5.24 2.14 15.45
CA ASN A 53 -6.00 1.08 14.80
C ASN A 53 -5.09 -0.14 14.53
N PHE A 54 -5.30 -1.20 15.30
CA PHE A 54 -4.52 -2.43 15.23
C PHE A 54 -4.72 -3.19 13.92
N ASP A 55 -5.96 -3.33 13.44
CA ASP A 55 -6.26 -4.08 12.21
C ASP A 55 -5.56 -3.46 10.99
N SER A 56 -5.48 -2.13 10.95
CA SER A 56 -4.73 -1.42 9.91
C SER A 56 -3.23 -1.66 10.02
N ALA A 57 -2.67 -1.66 11.24
CA ALA A 57 -1.26 -1.98 11.45
C ALA A 57 -0.93 -3.44 11.06
N GLN A 58 -1.80 -4.40 11.40
CA GLN A 58 -1.65 -5.80 11.03
C GLN A 58 -1.71 -5.97 9.50
N THR A 59 -2.68 -5.33 8.86
CA THR A 59 -2.81 -5.36 7.39
C THR A 59 -1.54 -4.81 6.73
N ALA A 60 -0.99 -3.71 7.25
CA ALA A 60 0.28 -3.17 6.76
C ALA A 60 1.44 -4.17 6.90
N SER A 61 1.54 -4.86 8.04
CA SER A 61 2.56 -5.90 8.26
C SER A 61 2.43 -7.04 7.26
N SER A 62 1.21 -7.56 7.08
CA SER A 62 0.90 -8.64 6.16
C SER A 62 1.25 -8.30 4.71
N VAL A 63 0.83 -7.13 4.20
CA VAL A 63 1.11 -6.74 2.81
C VAL A 63 2.59 -6.44 2.56
N LEU A 64 3.33 -6.02 3.59
CA LEU A 64 4.78 -5.80 3.50
C LEU A 64 5.61 -7.07 3.73
N GLY A 65 4.97 -8.18 4.15
CA GLY A 65 5.65 -9.44 4.43
C GLY A 65 6.47 -9.42 5.73
N CYS A 66 6.03 -8.66 6.74
CA CYS A 66 6.71 -8.50 8.03
C CYS A 66 6.06 -9.28 9.19
N GLU A 67 5.12 -10.18 8.89
CA GLU A 67 4.48 -11.09 9.87
C GLU A 67 5.48 -12.08 10.49
#